data_AF-A0A8J2SKF2-F1
#
_entry.id   AF-A0A8J2SKF2-F1
#
_cell.length_a   1.000
_cell.length_b   1.000
_cell.length_c   1.000
_cell.angle_alpha   90.00
_cell.angle_beta   90.00
_cell.angle_gamma   90.00
#
_symmetry.space_group_name_H-M   'P 1'
#
loop_
_entity.id
_entity.type
_entity.pdbx_description
1 polymer ?
#
loop_
_entity_poly.entity_id
_entity_poly.type
_entity_poly.pdbx_seq_one_letter_code
_entity_poly.pdbx_strand_id
1 'polypeptide(L)'
;MDAGDDQLGRARVKLTNVWATMKGVFARAWDHKSVCFFVGAASEGDIPVVERWLDRQDREAINDRDESGLSLLMLCMNSNIEAHHIQCARMITARGGDVNMGDSYGWKPLHYACYPEGYASAMVSLLLQAGANVNARTEHGNQTPLGVLLQEFDFCVDYEEEEISRASHQRLVSRSGLEILIVLLRAGASIDRCMRDFSTEAGDLSAEELMQDFLSCRPHYADDESFAKCRELVAGVRAYGTYKAYVREPHRRFLRLRSLLVRGRAKVRDRSKDSRRLERIARLPNGACWHVLSFWRDAG
;
A
#
# COMPACT_ATOMS: atom_id res chain seq x y z
N MET A 1 -63.29 -41.74 9.76
CA MET A 1 -62.65 -41.30 8.51
C MET A 1 -63.31 -39.98 8.19
N ASP A 2 -62.76 -38.80 8.44
CA ASP A 2 -61.36 -38.41 8.60
C ASP A 2 -61.23 -37.32 9.67
N ALA A 3 -60.38 -37.57 10.66
CA ALA A 3 -59.80 -36.55 11.52
C ALA A 3 -58.33 -36.46 11.11
N GLY A 4 -58.04 -35.63 10.12
CA GLY A 4 -56.68 -35.56 9.57
C GLY A 4 -56.57 -34.59 8.42
N ASP A 5 -56.83 -33.29 8.65
CA ASP A 5 -56.23 -32.26 7.77
C ASP A 5 -56.16 -30.83 8.34
N ASP A 6 -56.53 -30.58 9.60
CA ASP A 6 -56.59 -29.21 10.15
C ASP A 6 -55.46 -28.86 11.15
N GLN A 7 -54.32 -29.54 11.07
CA GLN A 7 -53.10 -29.20 11.84
C GLN A 7 -51.97 -28.60 11.00
N LEU A 8 -52.02 -28.67 9.66
CA LEU A 8 -50.96 -28.16 8.78
C LEU A 8 -51.06 -26.64 8.52
N GLY A 9 -52.25 -26.04 8.69
CA GLY A 9 -52.47 -24.60 8.46
C GLY A 9 -52.04 -23.68 9.61
N ARG A 10 -52.13 -24.14 10.88
CA ARG A 10 -51.78 -23.33 12.06
C ARG A 10 -50.30 -23.38 12.46
N ALA A 11 -49.55 -24.35 11.94
CA ALA A 11 -48.10 -24.45 12.13
C ALA A 11 -47.31 -23.50 11.20
N ARG A 12 -47.90 -23.11 10.05
CA ARG A 12 -47.20 -22.30 9.03
C ARG A 12 -47.17 -20.80 9.33
N VAL A 13 -48.02 -20.30 10.23
CA VAL A 13 -48.12 -18.88 10.61
C VAL A 13 -47.38 -18.56 11.93
N LYS A 14 -46.95 -19.56 12.70
CA LYS A 14 -46.10 -19.35 13.88
C LYS A 14 -44.60 -19.36 13.59
N LEU A 15 -44.16 -20.00 12.50
CA LEU A 15 -42.73 -20.06 12.15
C LEU A 15 -42.21 -18.77 11.50
N THR A 16 -43.06 -17.97 10.85
CA THR A 16 -42.66 -16.69 10.23
C THR A 16 -42.41 -15.59 11.26
N ASN A 17 -43.13 -15.58 12.39
CA ASN A 17 -42.96 -14.59 13.45
C ASN A 17 -41.86 -14.96 14.46
N VAL A 18 -41.48 -16.23 14.59
CA VAL A 18 -40.32 -16.66 15.38
C VAL A 18 -39.01 -16.38 14.62
N TRP A 19 -39.00 -16.51 13.29
CA TRP A 19 -37.87 -16.11 12.45
C TRP A 19 -37.57 -14.60 12.51
N ALA A 20 -38.59 -13.75 12.58
CA ALA A 20 -38.43 -12.30 12.70
C ALA A 20 -37.90 -11.86 14.09
N THR A 21 -38.21 -12.62 15.14
CA THR A 21 -37.76 -12.33 16.52
C THR A 21 -36.41 -12.97 16.84
N MET A 22 -36.04 -14.09 16.19
CA MET A 22 -34.69 -14.68 16.29
C MET A 22 -33.61 -13.92 15.51
N LYS A 23 -33.98 -13.16 14.46
CA LYS A 23 -33.07 -12.24 13.78
C LYS A 23 -32.49 -11.15 14.70
N GLY A 24 -33.13 -10.83 15.82
CA GLY A 24 -32.63 -9.82 16.76
C GLY A 24 -31.58 -10.34 17.76
N VAL A 25 -31.45 -11.65 17.95
CA VAL A 25 -30.61 -12.25 19.00
C VAL A 25 -29.41 -13.03 18.43
N PHE A 26 -29.48 -13.49 17.18
CA PHE A 26 -28.36 -14.14 16.48
C PHE A 26 -27.63 -13.24 15.45
N ALA A 27 -28.02 -11.98 15.28
CA ALA A 27 -27.41 -11.05 14.33
C ALA A 27 -26.03 -10.49 14.74
N ARG A 28 -25.22 -11.23 15.50
CA ARG A 28 -23.93 -10.73 16.02
C ARG A 28 -22.72 -11.58 15.71
N ALA A 29 -22.89 -12.70 15.03
CA ALA A 29 -21.79 -13.50 14.54
C ALA A 29 -22.22 -14.17 13.25
N TRP A 30 -21.66 -13.73 12.13
CA TRP A 30 -21.11 -14.61 11.09
C TRP A 30 -21.40 -16.09 11.33
N ASP A 31 -22.35 -16.67 10.60
CA ASP A 31 -22.51 -18.12 10.55
C ASP A 31 -21.21 -18.72 9.99
N HIS A 32 -20.41 -19.34 10.87
CA HIS A 32 -19.03 -19.81 10.64
C HIS A 32 -18.82 -20.42 9.25
N LYS A 33 -19.75 -21.24 8.76
CA LYS A 33 -19.66 -21.89 7.43
C LYS A 33 -19.89 -20.95 6.25
N SER A 34 -20.86 -20.05 6.37
CA SER A 34 -21.15 -19.06 5.34
C SER A 34 -19.98 -18.07 5.23
N VAL A 35 -19.33 -17.78 6.35
CA VAL A 35 -18.23 -16.80 6.47
C VAL A 35 -16.95 -17.34 5.91
N CYS A 36 -16.56 -18.55 6.31
CA CYS A 36 -15.39 -19.23 5.78
C CYS A 36 -15.48 -19.38 4.25
N PHE A 37 -16.68 -19.56 3.69
CA PHE A 37 -16.87 -19.61 2.23
C PHE A 37 -16.59 -18.26 1.55
N PHE A 38 -17.05 -17.13 2.10
CA PHE A 38 -16.79 -15.80 1.53
C PHE A 38 -15.36 -15.30 1.80
N VAL A 39 -14.77 -15.68 2.93
CA VAL A 39 -13.36 -15.45 3.28
C VAL A 39 -12.44 -16.15 2.28
N GLY A 40 -12.72 -17.42 1.97
CA GLY A 40 -12.00 -18.18 0.93
C GLY A 40 -12.15 -17.51 -0.44
N ALA A 41 -13.37 -17.12 -0.83
CA ALA A 41 -13.63 -16.45 -2.10
C ALA A 41 -12.88 -15.10 -2.23
N ALA A 42 -12.75 -14.32 -1.15
CA ALA A 42 -11.99 -13.08 -1.18
C ALA A 42 -10.47 -13.31 -1.23
N SER A 43 -9.98 -14.37 -0.56
CA SER A 43 -8.57 -14.79 -0.56
C SER A 43 -8.11 -15.44 -1.87
N GLU A 44 -9.04 -16.05 -2.61
CA GLU A 44 -8.84 -16.57 -3.97
C GLU A 44 -9.20 -15.53 -5.05
N GLY A 45 -9.78 -14.40 -4.62
CA GLY A 45 -10.35 -13.33 -5.42
C GLY A 45 -11.36 -13.77 -6.49
N ASP A 46 -12.30 -14.63 -6.10
CA ASP A 46 -13.51 -14.99 -6.86
C ASP A 46 -14.48 -13.79 -6.92
N ILE A 47 -14.29 -12.98 -7.97
CA ILE A 47 -15.05 -11.74 -8.20
C ILE A 47 -16.58 -12.00 -8.23
N PRO A 48 -17.12 -12.98 -8.98
CA PRO A 48 -18.57 -13.25 -8.98
C PRO A 48 -19.16 -13.54 -7.60
N VAL A 49 -18.46 -14.31 -6.76
CA VAL A 49 -18.93 -14.65 -5.42
C VAL A 49 -18.91 -13.42 -4.52
N VAL A 50 -17.83 -12.63 -4.57
CA VAL A 50 -17.69 -11.37 -3.82
C VAL A 50 -18.76 -10.36 -4.25
N GLU A 51 -19.01 -10.21 -5.56
CA GLU A 51 -20.03 -9.31 -6.10
C GLU A 51 -21.43 -9.69 -5.61
N ARG A 52 -21.80 -10.97 -5.76
CA ARG A 52 -23.10 -11.47 -5.35
C ARG A 52 -23.34 -11.31 -3.85
N TRP A 53 -22.29 -11.38 -3.06
CA TRP A 53 -22.35 -11.12 -1.62
C TRP A 53 -22.58 -9.63 -1.34
N LEU A 54 -21.79 -8.75 -1.97
CA LEU A 54 -21.89 -7.30 -1.81
C LEU A 54 -23.26 -6.73 -2.25
N ASP A 55 -23.96 -7.42 -3.16
CA ASP A 55 -25.30 -7.06 -3.64
C ASP A 55 -26.44 -7.43 -2.68
N ARG A 56 -26.17 -8.20 -1.62
CA ARG A 56 -27.17 -8.47 -0.58
C ARG A 56 -27.50 -7.19 0.20
N GLN A 57 -28.76 -7.04 0.60
CA GLN A 57 -29.21 -5.88 1.37
C GLN A 57 -28.62 -5.80 2.79
N ASP A 58 -28.15 -6.94 3.33
CA ASP A 58 -27.53 -7.06 4.65
C ASP A 58 -26.04 -6.63 4.60
N ARG A 59 -25.77 -5.36 4.28
CA ARG A 59 -24.41 -4.77 4.13
C ARG A 59 -23.65 -4.59 5.44
N GLU A 60 -24.24 -4.96 6.56
CA GLU A 60 -23.72 -4.67 7.90
C GLU A 60 -22.40 -5.42 8.20
N ALA A 61 -22.07 -6.44 7.42
CA ALA A 61 -20.92 -7.31 7.64
C ALA A 61 -19.67 -7.00 6.76
N ILE A 62 -19.64 -5.93 5.97
CA ILE A 62 -18.47 -5.65 5.07
C ILE A 62 -17.15 -5.45 5.83
N ASN A 63 -17.23 -5.03 7.08
CA ASN A 63 -16.10 -4.66 7.91
C ASN A 63 -15.85 -5.60 9.07
N ASP A 64 -16.61 -6.68 9.22
CA ASP A 64 -16.30 -7.55 10.33
C ASP A 64 -15.09 -8.43 10.01
N ARG A 65 -14.64 -9.11 11.05
CA ARG A 65 -13.35 -9.76 11.11
C ARG A 65 -13.51 -11.26 11.23
N ASP A 66 -12.59 -11.99 10.61
CA ASP A 66 -12.46 -13.43 10.84
C ASP A 66 -11.87 -13.74 12.22
N GLU A 67 -11.62 -15.02 12.50
CA GLU A 67 -11.05 -15.47 13.78
C GLU A 67 -9.65 -14.90 14.06
N SER A 68 -8.89 -14.56 13.01
CA SER A 68 -7.57 -13.94 13.11
C SER A 68 -7.63 -12.41 13.22
N GLY A 69 -8.83 -11.82 13.09
CA GLY A 69 -9.04 -10.38 13.11
C GLY A 69 -9.00 -9.73 11.73
N LEU A 70 -8.85 -10.48 10.63
CA LEU A 70 -8.74 -9.93 9.29
C LEU A 70 -10.10 -9.51 8.75
N SER A 71 -10.15 -8.30 8.19
CA SER A 71 -11.30 -7.83 7.42
C SER A 71 -11.34 -8.47 6.03
N LEU A 72 -12.52 -8.48 5.39
CA LEU A 72 -12.67 -8.95 4.00
C LEU A 72 -11.69 -8.28 3.03
N LEU A 73 -11.39 -7.00 3.27
CA LEU A 73 -10.43 -6.25 2.47
C LEU A 73 -9.00 -6.77 2.65
N MET A 74 -8.58 -7.09 3.87
CA MET A 74 -7.24 -7.62 4.17
C MET A 74 -7.04 -9.02 3.61
N LEU A 75 -8.10 -9.83 3.57
CA LEU A 75 -8.04 -11.19 3.03
C LEU A 75 -7.70 -11.21 1.54
N CYS A 76 -8.08 -10.17 0.77
CA CYS A 76 -7.63 -9.99 -0.62
C CYS A 76 -6.11 -9.73 -0.75
N MET A 77 -5.39 -9.55 0.36
CA MET A 77 -3.96 -9.21 0.41
C MET A 77 -3.15 -10.23 1.22
N ASN A 78 -3.77 -11.30 1.72
CA ASN A 78 -3.13 -12.33 2.53
C ASN A 78 -2.40 -13.40 1.67
N SER A 79 -2.40 -13.23 0.35
CA SER A 79 -1.80 -14.13 -0.63
C SER A 79 -1.22 -13.30 -1.78
N ASN A 80 -0.60 -13.97 -2.75
CA ASN A 80 0.01 -13.32 -3.91
C ASN A 80 -1.01 -12.44 -4.65
N ILE A 81 -0.82 -11.11 -4.60
CA ILE A 81 -1.78 -10.16 -5.16
C ILE A 81 -1.74 -10.18 -6.69
N GLU A 82 -2.86 -10.58 -7.26
CA GLU A 82 -3.10 -10.56 -8.71
C GLU A 82 -4.15 -9.51 -9.09
N ALA A 83 -4.37 -9.33 -10.41
CA ALA A 83 -5.35 -8.38 -10.93
C ALA A 83 -6.77 -8.59 -10.40
N HIS A 84 -7.16 -9.85 -10.15
CA HIS A 84 -8.48 -10.20 -9.63
C HIS A 84 -8.64 -9.80 -8.16
N HIS A 85 -7.60 -9.95 -7.34
CA HIS A 85 -7.57 -9.44 -5.96
C HIS A 85 -7.71 -7.91 -5.90
N ILE A 86 -7.02 -7.19 -6.79
CA ILE A 86 -7.15 -5.72 -6.91
C ILE A 86 -8.60 -5.37 -7.26
N GLN A 87 -9.22 -6.08 -8.20
CA GLN A 87 -10.61 -5.86 -8.57
C GLN A 87 -11.57 -6.10 -7.39
N CYS A 88 -11.39 -7.18 -6.62
CA CYS A 88 -12.15 -7.45 -5.40
C CYS A 88 -12.00 -6.31 -4.39
N ALA A 89 -10.77 -5.86 -4.11
CA ALA A 89 -10.52 -4.72 -3.23
C ALA A 89 -11.18 -3.43 -3.73
N ARG A 90 -11.21 -3.17 -5.04
CA ARG A 90 -11.94 -2.01 -5.61
C ARG A 90 -13.43 -2.11 -5.34
N MET A 91 -14.01 -3.29 -5.43
CA MET A 91 -15.44 -3.49 -5.18
C MET A 91 -15.78 -3.32 -3.70
N ILE A 92 -14.98 -3.91 -2.82
CA ILE A 92 -15.14 -3.81 -1.36
C ILE A 92 -15.02 -2.34 -0.90
N THR A 93 -13.97 -1.64 -1.34
CA THR A 93 -13.77 -0.22 -1.01
C THR A 93 -14.89 0.67 -1.55
N ALA A 94 -15.35 0.44 -2.80
CA ALA A 94 -16.47 1.18 -3.39
C ALA A 94 -17.80 0.96 -2.65
N ARG A 95 -17.95 -0.15 -1.93
CA ARG A 95 -19.14 -0.51 -1.15
C ARG A 95 -19.05 -0.13 0.33
N GLY A 96 -18.00 0.58 0.74
CA GLY A 96 -17.83 1.08 2.11
C GLY A 96 -16.93 0.25 3.02
N GLY A 97 -16.08 -0.62 2.45
CA GLY A 97 -15.04 -1.31 3.20
C GLY A 97 -14.04 -0.33 3.85
N ASP A 98 -13.77 -0.53 5.13
CA ASP A 98 -12.88 0.31 5.92
C ASP A 98 -11.41 0.00 5.62
N VAL A 99 -10.74 0.94 4.95
CA VAL A 99 -9.33 0.86 4.57
C VAL A 99 -8.35 1.12 5.71
N ASN A 100 -8.84 1.52 6.89
CA ASN A 100 -8.03 1.83 8.07
C ASN A 100 -8.27 0.87 9.23
N MET A 101 -9.14 -0.13 9.04
CA MET A 101 -9.38 -1.16 10.03
C MET A 101 -8.06 -1.89 10.36
N GLY A 102 -7.84 -2.19 11.63
CA GLY A 102 -6.70 -3.01 12.08
C GLY A 102 -7.12 -4.47 12.26
N ASP A 103 -6.22 -5.41 12.04
CA ASP A 103 -6.38 -6.79 12.46
C ASP A 103 -6.13 -6.94 13.98
N SER A 104 -5.99 -8.18 14.47
CA SER A 104 -5.66 -8.44 15.88
C SER A 104 -4.25 -7.95 16.29
N TYR A 105 -3.35 -7.78 15.33
CA TYR A 105 -2.00 -7.25 15.53
C TYR A 105 -1.88 -5.73 15.25
N GLY A 106 -3.01 -5.08 14.93
CA GLY A 106 -3.07 -3.68 14.52
C GLY A 106 -2.55 -3.41 13.10
N TRP A 107 -2.25 -4.45 12.33
CA TRP A 107 -1.95 -4.36 10.90
C TRP A 107 -3.16 -3.86 10.14
N LYS A 108 -2.91 -3.01 9.17
CA LYS A 108 -3.95 -2.32 8.39
C LYS A 108 -3.80 -2.74 6.93
N PRO A 109 -4.82 -2.58 6.08
CA PRO A 109 -4.74 -2.96 4.68
C PRO A 109 -3.49 -2.41 3.97
N LEU A 110 -3.09 -1.18 4.30
CA LEU A 110 -1.89 -0.57 3.72
C LEU A 110 -0.58 -1.21 4.19
N HIS A 111 -0.52 -1.80 5.40
CA HIS A 111 0.64 -2.58 5.86
C HIS A 111 0.77 -3.88 5.06
N TYR A 112 -0.32 -4.62 4.84
CA TYR A 112 -0.32 -5.85 4.02
C TYR A 112 0.08 -5.60 2.57
N ALA A 113 -0.40 -4.51 1.96
CA ALA A 113 -0.01 -4.14 0.59
C ALA A 113 1.47 -3.70 0.47
N CYS A 114 2.14 -3.45 1.60
CA CYS A 114 3.57 -3.15 1.68
C CYS A 114 4.38 -4.33 2.21
N TYR A 115 3.77 -5.50 2.39
CA TYR A 115 4.42 -6.77 2.74
C TYR A 115 4.81 -7.53 1.45
N PRO A 116 5.87 -8.36 1.42
CA PRO A 116 6.44 -8.89 0.18
C PRO A 116 5.48 -9.77 -0.62
N GLU A 117 4.64 -10.54 0.06
CA GLU A 117 3.60 -11.38 -0.53
C GLU A 117 2.51 -10.53 -1.23
N GLY A 118 2.42 -9.25 -0.86
CA GLY A 118 1.44 -8.28 -1.34
C GLY A 118 2.03 -7.11 -2.15
N TYR A 119 3.24 -7.21 -2.70
CA TYR A 119 3.88 -6.14 -3.48
C TYR A 119 3.16 -5.81 -4.80
N ALA A 120 2.06 -5.07 -4.68
CA ALA A 120 1.29 -4.55 -5.78
C ALA A 120 1.15 -3.02 -5.62
N SER A 121 1.98 -2.27 -6.36
CA SER A 121 1.91 -0.80 -6.40
C SER A 121 0.50 -0.29 -6.77
N ALA A 122 -0.23 -1.06 -7.57
CA ALA A 122 -1.64 -0.83 -7.89
C ALA A 122 -2.58 -0.96 -6.67
N MET A 123 -2.36 -1.95 -5.80
CA MET A 123 -3.13 -2.12 -4.55
C MET A 123 -2.86 -0.96 -3.59
N VAL A 124 -1.58 -0.62 -3.38
CA VAL A 124 -1.18 0.54 -2.55
C VAL A 124 -1.83 1.83 -3.06
N SER A 125 -1.81 2.04 -4.37
CA SER A 125 -2.45 3.22 -4.99
C SER A 125 -3.96 3.24 -4.78
N LEU A 126 -4.63 2.10 -4.90
CA LEU A 126 -6.07 1.96 -4.63
C LEU A 126 -6.41 2.33 -3.19
N LEU A 127 -5.69 1.76 -2.22
CA LEU A 127 -5.93 2.01 -0.80
C LEU A 127 -5.71 3.48 -0.44
N LEU A 128 -4.64 4.10 -0.96
CA LEU A 128 -4.38 5.52 -0.76
C LEU A 128 -5.46 6.40 -1.39
N GLN A 129 -5.98 6.05 -2.58
CA GLN A 129 -7.11 6.75 -3.20
C GLN A 129 -8.41 6.60 -2.39
N ALA A 130 -8.59 5.45 -1.73
CA ALA A 130 -9.71 5.18 -0.86
C ALA A 130 -9.57 5.82 0.55
N GLY A 131 -8.49 6.56 0.82
CA GLY A 131 -8.31 7.29 2.08
C GLY A 131 -7.57 6.52 3.17
N ALA A 132 -6.77 5.52 2.81
CA ALA A 132 -5.89 4.84 3.76
C ALA A 132 -4.87 5.83 4.36
N ASN A 133 -4.69 5.75 5.68
CA ASN A 133 -3.73 6.59 6.38
C ASN A 133 -2.30 6.11 6.11
N VAL A 134 -1.57 6.89 5.31
CA VAL A 134 -0.18 6.62 4.91
C VAL A 134 0.81 6.51 6.06
N ASN A 135 0.51 7.14 7.20
CA ASN A 135 1.35 7.12 8.41
C ASN A 135 0.65 6.38 9.56
N ALA A 136 -0.29 5.49 9.24
CA ALA A 136 -0.89 4.65 10.26
C ALA A 136 0.18 3.80 10.92
N ARG A 137 -0.03 3.43 12.18
CA ARG A 137 0.93 2.60 12.91
C ARG A 137 0.28 1.28 13.28
N THR A 138 1.05 0.21 13.17
CA THR A 138 0.69 -1.08 13.77
C THR A 138 0.64 -0.96 15.29
N GLU A 139 -0.16 -1.77 15.95
CA GLU A 139 -0.24 -1.76 17.42
C GLU A 139 1.00 -2.44 18.02
N HIS A 140 1.51 -3.48 17.35
CA HIS A 140 2.77 -4.11 17.69
C HIS A 140 3.91 -3.55 16.84
N GLY A 141 5.03 -3.17 17.47
CA GLY A 141 6.18 -2.60 16.76
C GLY A 141 6.04 -1.12 16.38
N ASN A 142 4.81 -0.58 16.41
CA ASN A 142 4.50 0.81 16.08
C ASN A 142 5.08 1.19 14.70
N GLN A 143 4.91 0.33 13.72
CA GLN A 143 5.50 0.45 12.39
C GLN A 143 4.53 1.16 11.45
N THR A 144 5.06 2.02 10.60
CA THR A 144 4.31 2.61 9.49
C THR A 144 4.35 1.72 8.26
N PRO A 145 3.48 1.92 7.25
CA PRO A 145 3.58 1.19 5.98
C PRO A 145 4.95 1.34 5.31
N LEU A 146 5.56 2.52 5.44
CA LEU A 146 6.94 2.75 5.00
C LEU A 146 7.94 1.96 5.84
N GLY A 147 7.74 1.91 7.16
CA GLY A 147 8.56 1.09 8.07
C GLY A 147 8.51 -0.40 7.72
N VAL A 148 7.33 -0.96 7.45
CA VAL A 148 7.16 -2.36 7.02
C VAL A 148 7.94 -2.62 5.72
N LEU A 149 7.73 -1.78 4.70
CA LEU A 149 8.47 -1.88 3.43
C LEU A 149 10.00 -1.84 3.63
N LEU A 150 10.48 -1.05 4.59
CA LEU A 150 11.89 -0.90 4.91
C LEU A 150 12.41 -1.92 5.94
N GLN A 151 11.56 -2.68 6.62
CA GLN A 151 11.96 -3.73 7.56
C GLN A 151 11.94 -5.12 6.90
N GLU A 152 11.30 -5.29 5.75
CA GLU A 152 11.48 -6.50 4.94
C GLU A 152 12.89 -6.64 4.38
N PHE A 153 13.64 -5.55 4.41
CA PHE A 153 15.07 -5.60 4.39
C PHE A 153 15.65 -6.52 5.48
N ASP A 154 15.05 -6.65 6.66
CA ASP A 154 15.61 -7.35 7.82
C ASP A 154 14.93 -8.68 8.19
N PHE A 155 13.78 -9.07 7.63
CA PHE A 155 13.14 -10.39 7.90
C PHE A 155 13.93 -11.58 7.30
N CYS A 156 15.09 -11.90 7.90
CA CYS A 156 15.78 -13.19 7.84
C CYS A 156 16.55 -13.39 9.15
N VAL A 157 15.88 -13.39 10.30
CA VAL A 157 16.44 -14.05 11.50
C VAL A 157 15.30 -14.56 12.37
N ASP A 158 15.44 -15.81 12.81
CA ASP A 158 14.71 -16.46 13.91
C ASP A 158 13.36 -17.14 13.62
N TYR A 159 13.30 -17.99 12.60
CA TYR A 159 12.64 -19.28 12.78
C TYR A 159 13.57 -20.39 12.29
N GLU A 160 14.03 -21.21 13.23
CA GLU A 160 14.56 -22.54 12.90
C GLU A 160 13.45 -23.30 12.18
N GLU A 161 13.50 -23.36 10.86
CA GLU A 161 13.02 -24.55 10.17
C GLU A 161 13.79 -24.78 8.87
N GLU A 162 14.22 -26.02 8.78
CA GLU A 162 15.01 -26.67 7.76
C GLU A 162 14.65 -26.26 6.31
N GLU A 163 15.70 -25.96 5.55
CA GLU A 163 15.85 -26.46 4.18
C GLU A 163 14.78 -26.10 3.12
N ILE A 164 13.98 -25.05 3.32
CA ILE A 164 13.23 -24.45 2.21
C ILE A 164 14.10 -23.40 1.51
N SER A 165 14.97 -23.93 0.65
CA SER A 165 15.62 -23.25 -0.48
C SER A 165 16.19 -21.85 -0.22
N ARG A 166 17.50 -21.83 0.08
CA ARG A 166 18.38 -20.66 0.01
C ARG A 166 18.34 -19.90 -1.35
N ALA A 167 17.62 -20.40 -2.37
CA ALA A 167 17.41 -19.72 -3.64
C ALA A 167 16.17 -18.79 -3.67
N SER A 168 15.25 -18.89 -2.71
CA SER A 168 14.02 -18.08 -2.68
C SER A 168 14.18 -16.77 -1.91
N HIS A 169 15.05 -16.74 -0.89
CA HIS A 169 15.37 -15.57 -0.05
C HIS A 169 16.35 -14.58 -0.70
N GLN A 170 16.71 -14.82 -1.97
CA GLN A 170 17.63 -13.96 -2.72
C GLN A 170 16.91 -12.90 -3.57
N ARG A 171 15.58 -12.73 -3.40
CA ARG A 171 14.77 -12.01 -4.39
C ARG A 171 14.43 -10.59 -4.00
N LEU A 172 15.43 -9.76 -4.29
CA LEU A 172 15.33 -8.37 -4.74
C LEU A 172 14.63 -7.40 -3.77
N VAL A 173 15.27 -6.26 -3.58
CA VAL A 173 14.52 -5.00 -3.67
C VAL A 173 13.87 -5.00 -5.03
N SER A 174 12.69 -5.61 -5.11
CA SER A 174 11.98 -5.78 -6.37
C SER A 174 11.77 -4.38 -6.93
N ARG A 175 11.79 -4.24 -8.25
CA ARG A 175 11.31 -3.04 -8.93
C ARG A 175 9.98 -2.55 -8.31
N SER A 176 9.13 -3.50 -7.89
CA SER A 176 7.90 -3.24 -7.16
C SER A 176 8.09 -2.50 -5.82
N GLY A 177 9.12 -2.80 -5.04
CA GLY A 177 9.41 -2.13 -3.76
C GLY A 177 9.81 -0.67 -3.94
N LEU A 178 10.63 -0.37 -4.96
CA LEU A 178 10.95 1.02 -5.33
C LEU A 178 9.69 1.79 -5.81
N GLU A 179 8.83 1.14 -6.59
CA GLU A 179 7.56 1.71 -7.02
C GLU A 179 6.64 2.02 -5.83
N ILE A 180 6.52 1.10 -4.87
CA ILE A 180 5.73 1.30 -3.65
C ILE A 180 6.32 2.43 -2.81
N LEU A 181 7.64 2.47 -2.63
CA LEU A 181 8.34 3.56 -1.93
C LEU A 181 8.00 4.92 -2.54
N ILE A 182 8.06 5.03 -3.88
CA ILE A 182 7.69 6.25 -4.61
C ILE A 182 6.23 6.63 -4.35
N VAL A 183 5.30 5.66 -4.39
CA VAL A 183 3.87 5.89 -4.16
C VAL A 183 3.61 6.39 -2.74
N LEU A 184 4.22 5.75 -1.72
CA LEU A 184 4.10 6.16 -0.32
C LEU A 184 4.65 7.56 -0.07
N LEU A 185 5.87 7.85 -0.57
CA LEU A 185 6.47 9.17 -0.44
C LEU A 185 5.67 10.26 -1.16
N ARG A 186 5.06 9.94 -2.31
CA ARG A 186 4.15 10.83 -3.04
C ARG A 186 2.89 11.13 -2.24
N ALA A 187 2.38 10.14 -1.50
CA ALA A 187 1.23 10.28 -0.61
C ALA A 187 1.56 11.01 0.71
N GLY A 188 2.83 11.19 1.03
CA GLY A 188 3.28 11.94 2.22
C GLY A 188 3.66 11.05 3.40
N ALA A 189 4.17 9.84 3.13
CA ALA A 189 4.79 9.01 4.15
C ALA A 189 5.95 9.76 4.84
N SER A 190 5.99 9.66 6.18
CA SER A 190 7.04 10.25 7.00
C SER A 190 8.29 9.37 6.98
N ILE A 191 9.40 9.92 6.52
CA ILE A 191 10.72 9.24 6.55
C ILE A 191 11.36 9.24 7.95
N ASP A 192 10.87 10.05 8.88
CA ASP A 192 11.50 10.22 10.21
C ASP A 192 10.88 9.35 11.30
N ARG A 193 9.72 8.74 11.02
CA ARG A 193 8.91 8.03 12.02
C ARG A 193 8.46 6.69 11.48
N CYS A 194 9.41 5.91 10.99
CA CYS A 194 9.12 4.69 10.25
C CYS A 194 8.75 3.53 11.20
N MET A 195 9.50 3.39 12.30
CA MET A 195 9.33 2.35 13.30
C MET A 195 9.62 2.92 14.69
N ARG A 196 9.09 2.32 15.76
CA ARG A 196 9.56 2.68 17.10
C ARG A 196 10.77 1.85 17.47
N ASP A 197 11.85 2.51 17.86
CA ASP A 197 12.96 1.82 18.49
C ASP A 197 12.59 1.47 19.93
N PHE A 198 12.74 0.20 20.32
CA PHE A 198 12.61 -0.24 21.71
C PHE A 198 13.95 -0.31 22.43
N SER A 199 15.07 -0.23 21.69
CA SER A 199 16.42 -0.35 22.21
C SER A 199 17.00 0.97 22.72
N THR A 200 16.55 2.11 22.18
CA THR A 200 17.03 3.44 22.58
C THR A 200 15.93 4.30 23.21
N GLU A 201 16.32 5.23 24.10
CA GLU A 201 15.43 6.30 24.59
C GLU A 201 15.09 7.33 23.50
N ALA A 202 15.72 7.24 22.32
CA ALA A 202 15.77 8.26 21.27
C ALA A 202 14.47 8.41 20.45
N GLY A 203 13.53 7.47 20.55
CA GLY A 203 12.23 7.56 19.89
C GLY A 203 12.16 6.77 18.58
N ASP A 204 11.41 7.29 17.60
CA ASP A 204 11.14 6.58 16.35
C ASP A 204 12.38 6.51 15.43
N LEU A 205 12.63 5.37 14.79
CA LEU A 205 13.63 5.16 13.75
C LEU A 205 13.21 5.84 12.44
N SER A 206 14.18 6.50 11.82
CA SER A 206 14.07 7.03 10.46
C SER A 206 14.29 5.96 9.40
N ALA A 207 13.90 6.28 8.17
CA ALA A 207 14.12 5.43 6.99
C ALA A 207 15.62 5.24 6.72
N GLU A 208 16.45 6.25 7.00
CA GLU A 208 17.90 6.17 6.80
C GLU A 208 18.55 5.22 7.80
N GLU A 209 18.13 5.27 9.07
CA GLU A 209 18.57 4.34 10.12
C GLU A 209 18.15 2.91 9.79
N LEU A 210 16.88 2.67 9.43
CA LEU A 210 16.42 1.34 9.03
C LEU A 210 17.21 0.77 7.84
N MET A 211 17.49 1.59 6.83
CA MET A 211 18.31 1.17 5.68
C MET A 211 19.78 0.91 6.07
N GLN A 212 20.30 1.62 7.06
CA GLN A 212 21.66 1.43 7.55
C GLN A 212 21.77 0.16 8.39
N ASP A 213 20.80 -0.10 9.26
CA ASP A 213 20.72 -1.32 10.07
C ASP A 213 20.64 -2.55 9.16
N PHE A 214 19.81 -2.49 8.12
CA PHE A 214 19.77 -3.52 7.08
C PHE A 214 21.15 -3.79 6.44
N LEU A 215 21.85 -2.75 6.01
CA LEU A 215 23.17 -2.88 5.39
C LEU A 215 24.20 -3.46 6.35
N SER A 216 24.07 -3.16 7.64
CA SER A 216 24.97 -3.69 8.68
C SER A 216 24.86 -5.22 8.78
N CYS A 217 23.63 -5.75 8.66
CA CYS A 217 23.37 -7.19 8.62
C CYS A 217 23.74 -7.79 7.26
N ARG A 218 23.61 -7.02 6.15
CA ARG A 218 23.69 -7.53 4.77
C ARG A 218 24.49 -6.59 3.85
N PRO A 219 25.82 -6.55 3.98
CA PRO A 219 26.66 -5.59 3.27
C PRO A 219 26.68 -5.78 1.73
N HIS A 220 26.35 -6.98 1.23
CA HIS A 220 26.31 -7.27 -0.20
C HIS A 220 25.21 -6.51 -0.97
N TYR A 221 24.17 -6.01 -0.29
CA TYR A 221 23.14 -5.17 -0.91
C TYR A 221 23.61 -3.72 -1.14
N ALA A 222 24.78 -3.32 -0.64
CA ALA A 222 25.31 -1.98 -0.88
C ALA A 222 25.50 -1.68 -2.38
N ASP A 223 25.79 -2.72 -3.18
CA ASP A 223 26.01 -2.62 -4.63
C ASP A 223 24.74 -2.89 -5.46
N ASP A 224 23.59 -3.20 -4.84
CA ASP A 224 22.34 -3.44 -5.55
C ASP A 224 21.78 -2.14 -6.14
N GLU A 225 21.48 -2.14 -7.44
CA GLU A 225 21.03 -0.94 -8.16
C GLU A 225 19.69 -0.42 -7.63
N SER A 226 18.76 -1.31 -7.28
CA SER A 226 17.44 -0.94 -6.78
C SER A 226 17.53 -0.37 -5.37
N PHE A 227 18.36 -0.97 -4.53
CA PHE A 227 18.63 -0.47 -3.17
C PHE A 227 19.35 0.88 -3.19
N ALA A 228 20.35 1.05 -4.05
CA ALA A 228 21.05 2.32 -4.24
C ALA A 228 20.08 3.45 -4.65
N LYS A 229 19.13 3.15 -5.55
CA LYS A 229 18.06 4.09 -5.94
C LYS A 229 17.13 4.42 -4.78
N CYS A 230 16.74 3.44 -3.96
CA CYS A 230 15.93 3.69 -2.76
C CYS A 230 16.66 4.65 -1.79
N ARG A 231 17.95 4.43 -1.54
CA ARG A 231 18.76 5.30 -0.68
C ARG A 231 18.91 6.71 -1.25
N GLU A 232 19.21 6.83 -2.54
CA GLU A 232 19.29 8.14 -3.22
C GLU A 232 17.96 8.89 -3.12
N LEU A 233 16.84 8.17 -3.30
CA LEU A 233 15.52 8.74 -3.19
C LEU A 233 15.22 9.25 -1.77
N VAL A 234 15.47 8.43 -0.74
CA VAL A 234 15.25 8.83 0.67
C VAL A 234 16.12 10.03 1.05
N ALA A 235 17.43 9.97 0.75
CA ALA A 235 18.36 11.08 1.01
C ALA A 235 17.95 12.35 0.23
N GLY A 236 17.48 12.18 -1.00
CA GLY A 236 16.92 13.24 -1.82
C GLY A 236 15.70 13.87 -1.15
N VAL A 237 14.72 13.07 -0.72
CA VAL A 237 13.52 13.57 -0.04
C VAL A 237 13.88 14.28 1.26
N ARG A 238 14.83 13.74 2.05
CA ARG A 238 15.36 14.35 3.26
C ARG A 238 15.94 15.75 2.99
N ALA A 239 16.79 15.87 1.97
CA ALA A 239 17.44 17.13 1.60
C ALA A 239 16.45 18.27 1.24
N TYR A 240 15.29 17.95 0.66
CA TYR A 240 14.27 18.94 0.31
C TYR A 240 13.04 18.93 1.23
N GLY A 241 13.03 18.10 2.26
CA GLY A 241 11.96 17.93 3.25
C GLY A 241 10.68 17.24 2.76
N THR A 242 10.37 17.24 1.46
CA THR A 242 9.19 16.54 0.92
C THR A 242 9.46 15.96 -0.47
N TYR A 243 8.77 14.87 -0.80
CA TYR A 243 8.83 14.26 -2.14
C TYR A 243 8.45 15.27 -3.23
N LYS A 244 7.41 16.09 -3.01
CA LYS A 244 6.97 17.13 -3.97
C LYS A 244 8.06 18.19 -4.20
N ALA A 245 8.83 18.57 -3.19
CA ALA A 245 9.92 19.53 -3.33
C ALA A 245 11.11 18.91 -4.08
N TYR A 246 11.52 17.70 -3.70
CA TYR A 246 12.54 16.92 -4.40
C TYR A 246 12.22 16.79 -5.90
N VAL A 247 10.95 16.48 -6.23
CA VAL A 247 10.47 16.35 -7.61
C VAL A 247 10.60 17.65 -8.42
N ARG A 248 10.32 18.78 -7.79
CA ARG A 248 10.29 20.09 -8.45
C ARG A 248 11.66 20.73 -8.56
N GLU A 249 12.67 20.21 -7.86
CA GLU A 249 13.97 20.86 -7.83
C GLU A 249 14.67 20.92 -9.20
N PRO A 250 14.73 19.85 -10.01
CA PRO A 250 15.32 19.94 -11.35
C PRO A 250 14.64 21.01 -12.21
N HIS A 251 13.31 21.12 -12.11
CA HIS A 251 12.52 22.15 -12.78
C HIS A 251 12.91 23.56 -12.30
N ARG A 252 13.03 23.76 -10.98
CA ARG A 252 13.44 25.04 -10.39
C ARG A 252 14.84 25.44 -10.81
N ARG A 253 15.81 24.52 -10.73
CA ARG A 253 17.20 24.74 -11.16
C ARG A 253 17.27 25.09 -12.64
N PHE A 254 16.55 24.35 -13.47
CA PHE A 254 16.48 24.60 -14.90
C PHE A 254 15.90 25.99 -15.23
N LEU A 255 14.74 26.33 -14.65
CA LEU A 255 14.11 27.64 -14.86
C LEU A 255 14.97 28.79 -14.31
N ARG A 256 15.70 28.57 -13.20
CA ARG A 256 16.65 29.54 -12.65
C ARG A 256 17.84 29.77 -13.59
N LEU A 257 18.47 28.70 -14.07
CA LEU A 257 19.57 28.78 -15.05
C LEU A 257 19.12 29.53 -16.31
N ARG A 258 17.94 29.20 -16.81
CA ARG A 258 17.33 29.85 -17.95
C ARG A 258 17.09 31.35 -17.72
N SER A 259 16.53 31.73 -16.57
CA SER A 259 16.34 33.13 -16.20
C SER A 259 17.67 33.90 -16.18
N LEU A 260 18.74 33.27 -15.68
CA LEU A 260 20.08 33.87 -15.70
C LEU A 260 20.61 34.05 -17.13
N LEU A 261 20.38 33.10 -18.04
CA LEU A 261 20.76 33.19 -19.44
C LEU A 261 20.01 34.32 -20.16
N VAL A 262 18.69 34.40 -20.01
CA VAL A 262 17.86 35.45 -20.63
C VAL A 262 18.26 36.84 -20.14
N ARG A 263 18.63 36.97 -18.87
CA ARG A 263 19.11 38.23 -18.27
C ARG A 263 20.59 38.53 -18.56
N GLY A 264 21.29 37.68 -19.32
CA GLY A 264 22.72 37.82 -19.62
C GLY A 264 23.64 37.66 -18.41
N ARG A 265 23.14 37.16 -17.27
CA ARG A 265 23.89 36.95 -16.02
C ARG A 265 24.61 35.61 -15.97
N ALA A 266 24.28 34.69 -16.87
CA ALA A 266 25.06 33.49 -17.15
C ALA A 266 25.56 33.55 -18.58
N LYS A 267 26.84 33.23 -18.80
CA LYS A 267 27.45 33.15 -20.13
C LYS A 267 27.80 31.70 -20.42
N VAL A 268 27.41 31.22 -21.59
CA VAL A 268 27.85 29.90 -22.04
C VAL A 268 29.28 30.04 -22.54
N ARG A 269 30.22 29.37 -21.87
CA ARG A 269 31.67 29.54 -22.10
C ARG A 269 32.15 28.91 -23.41
N ASP A 270 31.40 27.96 -23.94
CA ASP A 270 31.79 27.18 -25.11
C ASP A 270 30.83 27.41 -26.30
N ARG A 271 31.30 27.33 -27.54
CA ARG A 271 30.45 27.44 -28.77
C ARG A 271 30.03 26.06 -29.31
N SER A 272 30.07 25.04 -28.47
CA SER A 272 29.65 23.68 -28.79
C SER A 272 28.16 23.61 -29.20
N LYS A 273 27.76 22.46 -29.79
CA LYS A 273 26.36 22.20 -30.15
C LYS A 273 25.41 22.34 -28.94
N ASP A 274 25.87 22.03 -27.74
CA ASP A 274 25.07 22.05 -26.52
C ASP A 274 24.78 23.48 -26.05
N SER A 275 25.71 24.40 -26.27
CA SER A 275 25.52 25.83 -26.01
C SER A 275 24.40 26.43 -26.86
N ARG A 276 24.35 26.06 -28.15
CA ARG A 276 23.26 26.48 -29.06
C ARG A 276 21.91 25.83 -28.73
N ARG A 277 21.91 24.68 -28.07
CA ARG A 277 20.68 24.04 -27.56
C ARG A 277 20.18 24.77 -26.32
N LEU A 278 21.06 25.08 -25.37
CA LEU A 278 20.71 25.86 -24.17
C LEU A 278 20.12 27.23 -24.50
N GLU A 279 20.69 27.95 -25.47
CA GLU A 279 20.14 29.23 -25.94
C GLU A 279 18.76 29.10 -26.59
N ARG A 280 18.51 28.03 -27.35
CA ARG A 280 17.19 27.76 -27.94
C ARG A 280 16.15 27.44 -26.87
N ILE A 281 16.50 26.59 -25.91
CA ILE A 281 15.58 26.24 -24.82
C ILE A 281 15.31 27.46 -23.93
N ALA A 282 16.29 28.37 -23.79
CA ALA A 282 16.11 29.62 -23.06
C ALA A 282 15.03 30.55 -23.64
N ARG A 283 14.63 30.36 -24.91
CA ARG A 283 13.60 31.16 -25.59
C ARG A 283 12.18 30.58 -25.52
N LEU A 284 12.00 29.32 -25.09
CA LEU A 284 10.68 28.66 -25.07
C LEU A 284 9.72 29.25 -24.02
N PRO A 285 8.40 29.09 -24.06
CA PRO A 285 7.54 29.48 -22.93
C PRO A 285 7.85 28.65 -21.67
N ASN A 286 7.69 29.23 -20.46
CA ASN A 286 7.89 28.48 -19.20
C ASN A 286 6.97 27.25 -19.13
N GLY A 287 5.71 27.38 -19.56
CA GLY A 287 4.76 26.27 -19.61
C GLY A 287 5.25 25.12 -20.50
N ALA A 288 5.80 25.43 -21.68
CA ALA A 288 6.34 24.42 -22.59
C ALA A 288 7.54 23.68 -21.97
N CYS A 289 8.48 24.41 -21.35
CA CYS A 289 9.60 23.78 -20.63
C CYS A 289 9.11 22.89 -19.49
N TRP A 290 8.09 23.33 -18.75
CA TRP A 290 7.54 22.58 -17.64
C TRP A 290 6.88 21.28 -18.11
N HIS A 291 6.08 21.33 -19.17
CA HIS A 291 5.43 20.14 -19.74
C HIS A 291 6.43 19.12 -20.30
N VAL A 292 7.49 19.59 -20.94
CA VAL A 292 8.56 18.70 -21.41
C VAL A 292 9.23 18.05 -20.20
N LEU A 293 9.72 18.83 -19.24
CA LEU A 293 10.41 18.28 -18.07
C LEU A 293 9.52 17.33 -17.24
N SER A 294 8.22 17.60 -17.14
CA SER A 294 7.29 16.67 -16.48
C SER A 294 7.12 15.38 -17.26
N PHE A 295 6.97 15.45 -18.58
CA PHE A 295 6.84 14.27 -19.45
C PHE A 295 8.04 13.34 -19.34
N TRP A 296 9.26 13.89 -19.43
CA TRP A 296 10.49 13.09 -19.34
C TRP A 296 10.69 12.46 -17.96
N ARG A 297 10.10 13.02 -16.91
CA ARG A 297 10.13 12.44 -15.58
C ARG A 297 9.13 11.29 -15.42
N ASP A 298 7.96 11.40 -16.04
CA ASP A 298 6.94 10.35 -15.99
C ASP A 298 7.28 9.17 -16.94
N ALA A 299 8.18 9.37 -17.91
CA ALA A 299 8.60 8.35 -18.88
C ALA A 299 9.69 7.38 -18.38
N GLY A 300 10.25 7.58 -17.18
CA GLY A 300 11.32 6.75 -16.59
C GLY A 300 12.71 7.33 -16.82
#